data_AF-A0A964BVC2-F1
#
_entry.id   AF-A0A964BVC2-F1
#
_cell.length_a   1.000
_cell.length_b   1.000
_cell.length_c   1.000
_cell.angle_alpha   90.00
_cell.angle_beta   90.00
_cell.angle_gamma   90.00
#
_symmetry.space_group_name_H-M   'P 1'
#
loop_
_entity.id
_entity.type
_entity.pdbx_description
1 polymer ?
#
loop_
_entity_poly.entity_id
_entity_poly.type
_entity_poly.pdbx_seq_one_letter_code
_entity_poly.pdbx_strand_id
1 'polypeptide(L)' 'MNAKNSCPCCSHAMLHHLSNRYSYWYCRSCRIEMPNIEKKKVATKKVVMQFHPTSIKSLVSAQKTADPIGTC' A
#
# COMPACT_ATOMS: atom_id res chain seq x y z
N MET A 1 6.75 -6.51 -24.16
CA MET A 1 6.64 -5.11 -24.66
C MET A 1 5.90 -4.28 -23.61
N ASN A 2 6.46 -3.12 -23.26
CA ASN A 2 6.16 -2.35 -22.04
C ASN A 2 4.73 -1.76 -22.01
N ALA A 3 3.88 -2.24 -21.11
CA ALA A 3 2.51 -1.76 -20.89
C ALA A 3 2.44 -0.49 -20.02
N LYS A 4 3.13 0.59 -20.42
CA LYS A 4 3.12 1.85 -19.64
C LYS A 4 1.95 2.77 -19.99
N ASN A 5 1.24 2.52 -21.09
CA ASN A 5 0.28 3.46 -21.68
C ASN A 5 -1.14 2.87 -21.80
N SER A 6 -1.36 1.71 -21.17
CA SER A 6 -2.65 1.01 -21.19
C SER A 6 -3.45 1.33 -19.94
N CYS A 7 -4.74 1.57 -20.11
CA CYS A 7 -5.65 1.84 -19.01
C CYS A 7 -5.78 0.58 -18.12
N PRO A 8 -5.60 0.69 -16.78
CA PRO A 8 -5.75 -0.44 -15.87
C PRO A 8 -7.21 -0.93 -15.75
N CYS A 9 -8.18 -0.13 -16.20
CA CYS A 9 -9.60 -0.44 -16.11
C CYS A 9 -10.13 -1.20 -17.34
N CYS A 10 -9.55 -1.00 -18.52
CA CYS A 10 -10.10 -1.55 -19.78
C CYS A 10 -9.04 -1.96 -20.81
N SER A 11 -7.75 -1.93 -20.44
CA SER A 11 -6.59 -2.28 -21.27
C SER A 11 -6.42 -1.52 -22.58
N HIS A 12 -7.29 -0.54 -22.86
CA HIS A 12 -7.19 0.34 -24.03
C HIS A 12 -6.02 1.32 -23.90
N ALA A 13 -5.48 1.74 -25.05
CA ALA A 13 -4.47 2.78 -25.11
C ALA A 13 -5.03 4.12 -24.56
N MET A 14 -4.29 4.74 -23.66
CA MET A 14 -4.59 6.06 -23.13
C MET A 14 -3.98 7.15 -24.02
N LEU A 15 -4.58 8.33 -24.01
CA LEU A 15 -4.05 9.52 -24.67
C LEU A 15 -3.16 10.30 -23.71
N HIS A 16 -1.98 10.72 -24.18
CA HIS A 16 -1.09 11.59 -23.42
C HIS A 16 -1.41 13.04 -23.73
N HIS A 17 -1.87 13.78 -22.73
CA HIS A 17 -2.12 15.21 -22.83
C HIS A 17 -0.95 15.97 -22.23
N LEU A 18 -0.38 16.88 -23.01
CA LEU A 18 0.68 17.81 -22.60
C LEU A 18 0.03 19.18 -22.42
N SER A 19 -0.13 19.63 -21.17
CA SER A 19 -0.50 21.00 -20.86
C SER A 19 0.75 21.80 -20.50
N ASN A 20 0.69 23.12 -20.59
CA ASN A 20 1.83 24.02 -20.32
C ASN A 20 2.43 23.86 -18.90
N ARG A 21 1.68 23.25 -17.96
CA ARG A 21 2.04 23.10 -16.54
C ARG A 21 2.21 21.65 -16.09
N TYR A 22 1.65 20.67 -16.79
CA TYR A 22 1.68 19.26 -16.40
C TYR A 22 1.27 18.34 -17.56
N SER A 23 1.72 17.09 -17.53
CA SER A 23 1.28 16.02 -18.43
C SER A 23 0.42 15.00 -17.68
N TYR A 24 -0.63 14.51 -18.34
CA TYR A 24 -1.53 13.50 -17.78
C TYR A 24 -2.00 12.51 -18.84
N TRP A 25 -2.48 11.36 -18.39
CA TRP A 25 -3.04 10.33 -19.27
C TRP A 25 -4.56 10.31 -19.16
N TYR A 26 -5.25 10.26 -20.30
CA TYR A 26 -6.70 10.20 -20.36
C TYR A 26 -7.15 8.93 -21.07
N CYS A 27 -8.02 8.16 -20.44
CA CYS A 27 -8.66 7.02 -21.09
C CYS A 27 -9.98 7.44 -21.72
N ARG A 28 -10.10 7.33 -23.05
CA ARG A 28 -11.37 7.65 -23.75
C ARG A 28 -12.50 6.67 -23.47
N SER A 29 -12.18 5.39 -23.24
CA SER A 29 -13.19 4.35 -22.98
C SER A 29 -13.79 4.48 -21.59
N CYS A 30 -12.94 4.69 -20.57
CA CYS A 30 -13.40 4.90 -19.19
C CYS A 30 -13.81 6.35 -18.90
N ARG A 31 -13.36 7.30 -19.74
CA ARG A 31 -13.45 8.75 -19.52
C ARG A 31 -12.83 9.23 -18.22
N ILE A 32 -11.74 8.56 -17.80
CA ILE A 32 -11.03 8.83 -16.55
C ILE A 32 -9.69 9.46 -16.87
N GLU A 33 -9.37 10.52 -16.12
CA GLU A 33 -8.02 11.08 -16.03
C GLU A 33 -7.18 10.23 -15.06
N MET A 34 -6.07 9.70 -15.54
CA MET A 34 -5.14 8.90 -14.75
C MET A 34 -4.02 9.80 -14.26
N PRO A 35 -3.85 9.96 -12.93
CA PRO A 35 -2.83 10.82 -12.36
C PRO A 35 -1.45 10.35 -12.81
N ASN A 36 -0.59 11.31 -13.16
CA ASN A 36 0.79 11.00 -13.47
C ASN A 36 1.45 10.42 -12.20
N ILE A 37 1.65 9.10 -12.17
CA ILE A 37 2.49 8.42 -11.17
C ILE A 37 3.95 8.71 -11.51
N GLU A 38 4.26 9.98 -11.76
CA GLU A 38 5.61 10.45 -11.51
C GLU A 38 5.86 10.10 -10.07
N LYS A 39 6.85 9.22 -9.86
CA LYS A 39 7.33 8.81 -8.56
C LYS A 39 7.71 10.09 -7.84
N LYS A 40 6.74 10.71 -7.16
CA LYS A 40 7.02 11.60 -6.04
C LYS A 40 8.01 10.77 -5.25
N LYS A 41 9.23 11.28 -5.12
CA LYS A 41 10.16 10.74 -4.14
C LYS A 41 9.43 10.97 -2.83
N VAL A 42 8.56 10.04 -2.47
CA VAL A 42 7.97 9.98 -1.15
C VAL A 42 9.22 9.81 -0.34
N ALA A 43 9.66 10.90 0.30
CA ALA A 43 10.70 10.81 1.29
C ALA A 43 10.14 9.75 2.23
N THR A 44 10.70 8.54 2.16
CA THR A 44 10.36 7.45 3.05
C THR A 44 10.87 7.93 4.39
N LYS A 45 10.07 8.75 5.08
CA LYS A 45 10.24 8.99 6.49
C LYS A 45 10.14 7.59 7.06
N LYS A 46 11.27 7.04 7.50
CA LYS A 46 11.27 5.84 8.31
C LYS A 46 10.47 6.21 9.55
N VAL A 47 9.18 5.93 9.53
CA VAL A 47 8.34 6.02 10.72
C VAL A 47 8.80 4.83 11.55
N VAL A 48 9.74 5.09 12.45
CA VAL A 48 10.07 4.14 13.50
C VAL A 48 8.84 4.08 14.37
N MET A 49 8.01 3.06 14.17
CA MET A 49 6.97 2.71 15.12
C MET A 49 7.69 2.27 16.39
N GLN A 50 7.78 3.17 17.38
CA GLN A 50 8.30 2.85 18.70
C GLN A 50 7.26 1.98 19.41
N PHE A 51 7.35 0.66 19.26
CA PHE A 51 6.58 -0.27 20.07
C PHE A 51 7.17 -0.29 21.48
N HIS A 52 6.43 0.24 22.45
CA HIS A 52 6.86 0.22 23.85
C HIS A 52 6.66 -1.19 24.43
N PRO A 53 7.71 -1.81 25.01
CA PRO A 53 7.70 -3.22 25.42
C PRO A 53 6.75 -3.55 26.59
N THR A 54 6.12 -2.55 27.23
CA THR A 54 5.21 -2.79 28.35
C THR A 54 3.84 -3.33 27.93
N SER A 55 3.47 -3.24 26.64
CA SER A 55 2.16 -3.74 26.18
C SER A 55 2.10 -5.26 25.99
N ILE A 56 3.25 -5.97 25.89
CA ILE A 56 3.27 -7.43 25.68
C ILE A 56 3.26 -8.20 27.02
N LYS A 57 3.81 -7.62 28.09
CA LYS A 57 4.03 -8.33 29.37
C LYS A 57 2.73 -8.64 30.14
N SER A 58 1.64 -7.93 29.88
CA SER A 58 0.34 -8.15 30.55
C SER A 58 -0.46 -9.32 29.97
N LEU A 59 -0.20 -9.74 28.73
CA LEU A 59 -0.93 -10.84 28.08
C LEU A 59 -0.31 -12.21 28.36
N VAL A 60 1.00 -12.28 28.60
CA VAL A 60 1.72 -13.56 28.83
C VAL A 60 1.53 -14.09 30.25
N SER A 61 1.25 -13.21 31.21
CA SER A 61 1.20 -13.59 32.64
C SER A 61 -0.11 -14.29 33.05
N ALA A 62 -1.13 -14.32 32.17
CA ALA A 62 -2.44 -14.90 32.46
C ALA A 62 -2.60 -16.37 32.02
N GLN A 63 -1.62 -16.99 31.35
CA GLN A 63 -1.76 -18.34 30.79
C GLN A 63 -1.09 -19.46 31.61
N LYS A 64 -0.55 -19.19 32.80
CA LYS A 64 0.16 -20.21 33.60
C LYS A 64 -0.61 -20.70 34.83
N THR A 65 -1.86 -21.15 34.66
CA THR A 65 -2.50 -22.08 35.61
C THR A 65 -3.51 -22.94 34.86
N ALA A 66 -3.07 -24.08 34.35
CA ALA A 66 -3.93 -25.23 34.06
C ALA A 66 -3.07 -26.49 34.19
N ASP A 67 -3.00 -26.93 35.45
CA ASP A 67 -2.87 -28.28 36.00
C ASP A 67 -1.85 -29.30 35.45
N PRO A 68 -1.06 -29.95 36.33
CA PRO A 68 -0.41 -31.21 36.02
C PRO A 68 -1.45 -32.34 36.11
N ILE A 69 -1.81 -32.94 34.97
CA ILE A 69 -2.44 -34.27 35.00
C ILE A 69 -1.34 -35.26 35.36
N GLY A 70 -1.29 -35.59 36.65
CA GLY A 70 -0.58 -36.76 37.13
C GLY A 70 -1.44 -38.02 37.02
N THR A 71 -0.74 -39.15 36.91
CA THR A 71 -1.17 -40.54 37.21
C THR A 71 -2.19 -41.12 36.22
N CYS A 72 -2.02 -42.33 35.67
CA CYS A 72 -1.30 -43.53 36.10
C CYS A 72 -0.63 -44.22 34.89
#